data_AF-A0A843JR18-F1
#
_entry.id   AF-A0A843JR18-F1
#
_cell.length_a   1.000
_cell.length_b   1.000
_cell.length_c   1.000
_cell.angle_alpha   90.00
_cell.angle_beta   90.00
_cell.angle_gamma   90.00
#
_symmetry.space_group_name_H-M   'P 1'
#
loop_
_entity.id
_entity.type
_entity.pdbx_description
1 polymer ?
#
loop_
_entity_poly.entity_id
_entity_poly.type
_entity_poly.pdbx_seq_one_letter_code
_entity_poly.pdbx_strand_id
1 'polypeptide(L)'
;VDPQKSLTTPVSDSRFFYQIRHDAKQRQKVITKIFVDEEEISLVHEWLSNDGKETNFFDIPLKYRKKGEHTLRFQIFAPVSEAADAGPGTKIFDSEIFKLTFTE
;
A
#
# COMPACT_ATOMS: atom_id res chain seq x y z
N VAL A 1 4.51 -15.58 3.84
CA VAL A 1 3.50 -16.18 2.93
C VAL A 1 2.98 -15.07 2.06
N ASP A 2 3.00 -15.29 0.75
CA ASP A 2 2.78 -14.27 -0.28
C ASP A 2 1.36 -13.69 -0.23
N PRO A 3 1.21 -12.36 -0.11
CA PRO A 3 -0.09 -11.70 -0.22
C PRO A 3 -0.72 -11.93 -1.60
N GLN A 4 -1.88 -12.59 -1.62
CA GLN A 4 -2.66 -12.77 -2.85
C GLN A 4 -3.71 -11.66 -3.01
N LYS A 5 -3.66 -11.04 -4.20
CA LYS A 5 -4.25 -9.78 -4.67
C LYS A 5 -5.75 -9.59 -4.43
N SER A 6 -6.13 -8.33 -4.26
CA SER A 6 -7.11 -7.63 -5.12
C SER A 6 -7.28 -6.20 -4.62
N LEU A 7 -7.05 -5.19 -5.48
CA LEU A 7 -7.89 -4.01 -5.35
C LEU A 7 -8.20 -3.26 -6.63
N THR A 8 -9.49 -2.96 -6.82
CA THR A 8 -10.04 -2.04 -7.81
C THR A 8 -11.40 -1.54 -7.30
N THR A 9 -11.49 -0.27 -6.92
CA THR A 9 -12.62 0.64 -7.23
C THR A 9 -12.36 2.02 -6.60
N PRO A 10 -12.74 3.13 -7.26
CA PRO A 10 -12.60 4.48 -6.72
C PRO A 10 -13.69 4.72 -5.66
N VAL A 11 -13.29 5.02 -4.42
CA VAL A 11 -14.23 5.45 -3.38
C VAL A 11 -14.10 6.97 -3.30
N SER A 12 -14.77 7.71 -4.20
CA SER A 12 -14.57 9.14 -4.47
C SER A 12 -13.20 9.47 -5.10
N ASP A 13 -13.11 10.52 -5.92
CA ASP A 13 -12.02 10.79 -6.88
C ASP A 13 -10.59 10.87 -6.30
N SER A 14 -10.43 10.75 -4.98
CA SER A 14 -9.16 10.81 -4.26
C SER A 14 -8.77 9.59 -3.43
N ARG A 15 -9.76 8.81 -2.96
CA ARG A 15 -9.53 7.80 -1.93
C ARG A 15 -9.51 6.42 -2.55
N PHE A 16 -8.36 5.78 -2.38
CA PHE A 16 -8.09 4.42 -2.82
C PHE A 16 -8.07 3.51 -1.61
N PHE A 17 -8.30 2.23 -1.84
CA PHE A 17 -8.06 1.21 -0.83
C PHE A 17 -7.07 0.17 -1.36
N TYR A 18 -6.55 -0.70 -0.50
CA TYR A 18 -5.94 -1.96 -0.92
C TYR A 18 -6.24 -3.03 0.13
N GLN A 19 -6.32 -4.28 -0.31
CA GLN A 19 -6.55 -5.42 0.56
C GLN A 19 -5.30 -6.27 0.66
N ILE A 20 -4.88 -6.54 1.89
CA ILE A 20 -3.81 -7.47 2.18
C ILE A 20 -4.45 -8.73 2.73
N ARG A 21 -4.18 -9.86 2.08
CA ARG A 21 -4.47 -11.18 2.63
C ARG A 21 -3.18 -11.84 3.08
N HIS A 22 -3.15 -12.33 4.31
CA HIS A 22 -1.99 -13.02 4.87
C HIS A 22 -2.43 -14.10 5.85
N ASP A 23 -1.52 -14.98 6.24
CA ASP A 23 -1.79 -16.13 7.12
C ASP A 23 -1.05 -16.02 8.46
N ALA A 24 -0.65 -14.79 8.83
CA ALA A 24 0.16 -14.60 10.01
C ALA A 24 -0.60 -15.05 11.24
N LYS A 25 -0.01 -15.99 11.99
CA LYS A 25 -0.57 -16.52 13.25
C LYS A 25 -0.56 -15.50 14.39
N GLN A 26 0.12 -14.38 14.18
CA GLN A 26 0.29 -13.30 15.15
C GLN A 26 0.25 -11.95 14.46
N ARG A 27 -0.12 -10.93 15.24
CA ARG A 27 -0.25 -9.56 14.77
C ARG A 27 1.12 -9.07 14.33
N GLN A 28 1.23 -8.57 13.11
CA GLN A 28 2.51 -8.23 12.50
C GLN A 28 2.53 -6.74 12.11
N LYS A 29 3.55 -6.02 12.56
CA LYS A 29 3.81 -4.67 12.06
C LYS A 29 4.43 -4.76 10.67
N VAL A 30 3.92 -3.97 9.74
CA VAL A 30 4.49 -3.81 8.40
C VAL A 30 4.56 -2.33 8.03
N ILE A 31 5.35 -2.05 7.01
CA ILE A 31 5.50 -0.71 6.45
C ILE A 31 5.16 -0.81 4.97
N THR A 32 4.16 -0.05 4.54
CA THR A 32 3.73 0.00 3.15
C THR A 32 4.18 1.30 2.52
N LYS A 33 4.92 1.18 1.41
CA LYS A 33 5.27 2.28 0.53
C LYS A 33 4.32 2.31 -0.65
N ILE A 34 3.85 3.50 -0.98
CA ILE A 34 2.92 3.74 -2.10
C ILE A 34 3.65 4.59 -3.13
N PHE A 35 3.61 4.13 -4.38
CA PHE A 35 4.28 4.78 -5.50
C PHE A 35 3.28 5.21 -6.55
N VAL A 36 3.45 6.44 -7.07
CA VAL A 36 2.79 6.91 -8.29
C VAL A 36 3.88 7.27 -9.29
N ASP A 37 3.87 6.68 -10.49
CA ASP A 37 4.90 6.87 -11.52
C ASP A 37 6.33 6.68 -11.00
N GLU A 38 6.52 5.60 -10.24
CA GLU A 38 7.78 5.24 -9.59
C GLU A 38 8.24 6.20 -8.47
N GLU A 39 7.53 7.29 -8.22
CA GLU A 39 7.80 8.20 -7.10
C GLU A 39 7.09 7.74 -5.83
N GLU A 40 7.81 7.62 -4.71
CA GLU A 40 7.24 7.33 -3.40
C GLU A 40 6.40 8.52 -2.91
N ILE A 41 5.09 8.34 -2.81
CA ILE A 41 4.16 9.39 -2.38
C ILE A 41 3.74 9.27 -0.92
N SER A 42 3.91 8.07 -0.34
CA SER A 42 3.48 7.78 1.03
C SER A 42 4.23 6.59 1.62
N LEU A 43 4.43 6.67 2.94
CA LEU A 43 4.95 5.60 3.78
C LEU A 43 4.02 5.46 4.98
N VAL A 44 3.44 4.27 5.15
CA VAL A 44 2.43 3.99 6.17
C VAL A 44 2.87 2.83 7.04
N HIS A 45 2.80 3.01 8.36
CA HIS A 45 2.98 1.92 9.33
C HIS A 45 1.64 1.26 9.62
N GLU A 46 1.56 -0.04 9.38
CA GLU A 46 0.32 -0.81 9.49
C GLU A 46 0.50 -2.00 10.43
N TRP A 47 -0.61 -2.47 10.99
CA TRP A 47 -0.66 -3.68 11.78
C TRP A 47 -1.58 -4.69 11.12
N LEU A 48 -0.99 -5.78 10.63
CA LEU A 48 -1.71 -6.91 10.11
C LEU A 48 -2.27 -7.75 11.27
N SER A 49 -3.57 -8.01 11.25
CA SER A 49 -4.29 -8.73 12.29
C SER A 49 -4.23 -10.25 12.09
N ASN A 50 -4.62 -11.02 13.11
CA ASN A 50 -4.52 -12.49 13.03
C ASN A 50 -5.56 -13.12 12.09
N ASP A 51 -6.59 -12.39 11.68
CA ASP A 51 -7.64 -12.92 10.81
C ASP A 51 -7.24 -12.95 9.33
N GLY A 52 -6.10 -12.34 9.01
CA GLY A 52 -5.50 -12.39 7.70
C GLY A 52 -6.14 -11.45 6.68
N LYS A 53 -6.98 -10.49 7.08
CA LYS A 53 -7.76 -9.65 6.15
C LYS A 53 -7.71 -8.18 6.53
N GLU A 54 -6.80 -7.45 5.89
CA GLU A 54 -6.72 -6.00 6.06
C GLU A 54 -7.32 -5.26 4.87
N THR A 55 -8.11 -4.22 5.15
CA THR A 55 -8.55 -3.24 4.15
C THR A 55 -8.02 -1.88 4.57
N ASN A 56 -7.03 -1.37 3.82
CA ASN A 56 -6.37 -0.11 4.11
C ASN A 56 -6.83 0.95 3.13
N PHE A 57 -6.91 2.19 3.58
CA PHE A 57 -7.31 3.34 2.78
C PHE A 57 -6.18 4.35 2.72
N PHE A 58 -6.01 4.98 1.56
CA PHE A 58 -5.08 6.07 1.40
C PHE A 58 -5.60 7.09 0.39
N ASP A 59 -5.05 8.30 0.47
CA ASP A 59 -5.33 9.38 -0.45
C ASP A 59 -4.06 9.71 -1.23
N ILE A 60 -4.19 9.90 -2.55
CA ILE A 60 -3.08 10.39 -3.39
C ILE A 60 -3.02 11.92 -3.23
N PRO A 61 -1.91 12.54 -2.79
CA PRO A 61 -1.83 14.00 -2.69
C PRO A 61 -2.08 14.71 -4.03
N LEU A 62 -2.71 15.91 -4.00
CA LEU A 62 -3.10 16.65 -5.21
C LEU A 62 -1.94 16.88 -6.19
N LYS A 63 -0.72 17.11 -5.68
CA LYS A 63 0.49 17.29 -6.51
C LYS A 63 0.82 16.11 -7.44
N TYR A 64 0.31 14.92 -7.12
CA TYR A 64 0.50 13.69 -7.90
C TYR A 64 -0.69 13.35 -8.79
N ARG A 65 -1.80 14.09 -8.69
CA ARG A 65 -3.00 13.91 -9.52
C ARG A 65 -2.93 14.80 -10.75
N LYS A 66 -1.93 14.55 -11.59
CA LYS A 66 -1.82 15.27 -12.87
C LYS A 66 -2.81 14.64 -13.86
N LYS A 67 -3.37 15.43 -14.76
CA LYS A 67 -4.24 14.89 -15.80
C LYS A 67 -3.47 13.91 -16.69
N GLY A 68 -4.01 12.69 -16.85
CA GLY A 68 -3.39 11.66 -17.70
C GLY A 68 -3.48 10.25 -17.13
N GLU A 69 -2.75 9.34 -17.78
CA GLU A 69 -2.53 7.98 -17.29
C GLU A 69 -1.32 7.95 -16.34
N HIS A 70 -1.49 7.24 -15.24
CA HIS A 70 -0.49 7.08 -14.19
C HIS A 70 -0.41 5.63 -13.77
N THR A 71 0.72 5.28 -13.16
CA THR A 71 0.95 3.96 -12.58
C THR A 71 0.91 4.04 -11.07
N LEU A 72 0.28 3.06 -10.42
CA LEU A 72 0.23 2.93 -8.97
C LEU A 72 0.81 1.57 -8.57
N ARG A 73 1.65 1.57 -7.53
CA ARG A 73 2.24 0.34 -7.00
C ARG A 73 2.44 0.43 -5.49
N PHE A 74 2.34 -0.72 -4.83
CA PHE A 74 2.54 -0.86 -3.40
C PHE A 74 3.71 -1.80 -3.13
N GLN A 75 4.53 -1.47 -2.14
CA GLN A 75 5.54 -2.37 -1.62
C GLN A 75 5.39 -2.48 -0.12
N ILE A 76 5.38 -3.71 0.39
CA ILE A 76 5.23 -3.98 1.82
C ILE A 76 6.58 -4.48 2.34
N PHE A 77 6.98 -3.97 3.51
CA PHE A 77 8.24 -4.27 4.17
C PHE A 77 8.00 -4.73 5.60
N ALA A 78 8.81 -5.68 6.06
CA ALA A 78 9.03 -5.88 7.48
C ALA A 78 9.88 -4.71 8.01
N PRO A 79 9.58 -4.17 9.21
CA PRO A 79 10.39 -3.11 9.79
C PRO A 79 11.79 -3.61 10.15
N VAL A 80 12.78 -2.71 10.17
CA VAL A 80 14.17 -3.05 10.57
C VAL A 80 14.29 -3.45 12.04
N SER A 81 13.33 -3.05 12.87
CA SER A 81 13.25 -3.37 14.29
C SER A 81 11.81 -3.26 14.81
N GLU A 82 11.59 -3.63 16.07
CA GLU A 82 10.28 -3.52 16.74
C GLU A 82 9.95 -2.07 17.18
N ALA A 83 10.87 -1.12 17.02
CA ALA A 83 10.67 0.26 17.42
C ALA A 83 9.48 0.90 16.67
N ALA A 84 8.79 1.83 17.33
CA ALA A 84 7.61 2.48 16.76
C ALA A 84 7.96 3.27 15.48
N ASP A 85 9.12 3.89 15.45
CA ASP A 85 9.70 4.70 14.37
C ASP A 85 10.62 3.91 13.42
N ALA A 86 10.68 2.58 13.56
CA ALA A 86 11.49 1.74 12.70
C ALA A 86 11.15 1.98 11.21
N GLY A 87 12.19 2.12 10.40
CA GLY A 87 12.09 2.24 8.95
C GLY A 87 11.85 0.90 8.23
N PRO A 88 11.62 0.94 6.91
CA PRO A 88 11.42 -0.25 6.09
C PRO A 88 12.71 -1.08 6.02
N GLY A 89 12.60 -2.38 6.30
CA GLY A 89 13.68 -3.35 6.23
C GLY A 89 13.51 -4.28 5.03
N THR A 90 13.24 -5.56 5.29
CA THR A 90 13.13 -6.57 4.23
C THR A 90 11.81 -6.40 3.47
N LYS A 91 11.87 -6.27 2.14
CA LYS A 91 10.68 -6.27 1.29
C LYS A 91 10.03 -7.65 1.34
N ILE A 92 8.77 -7.69 1.74
CA ILE A 92 7.97 -8.92 1.85
C ILE A 92 6.97 -9.06 0.71
N PHE A 93 6.63 -7.96 0.03
CA PHE A 93 5.71 -7.97 -1.10
C PHE A 93 5.92 -6.78 -2.03
N ASP A 94 5.64 -6.99 -3.30
CA ASP A 94 5.59 -5.98 -4.35
C ASP A 94 4.33 -6.23 -5.16
N SER A 95 3.45 -5.24 -5.26
CA SER A 95 2.21 -5.39 -6.01
C SER A 95 2.48 -5.38 -7.51
N GLU A 96 1.49 -5.82 -8.27
CA GLU A 96 1.43 -5.44 -9.68
C GLU A 96 1.23 -3.93 -9.82
N ILE A 97 1.53 -3.44 -11.03
CA ILE A 97 1.26 -2.07 -11.40
C ILE A 97 -0.23 -1.94 -11.75
N PHE A 98 -0.90 -1.04 -11.05
CA PHE A 98 -2.25 -0.63 -11.35
C PHE A 98 -2.21 0.62 -12.25
N LYS A 99 -3.11 0.68 -13.23
CA LYS A 99 -3.30 1.89 -14.03
C LYS A 99 -4.32 2.78 -13.36
N LEU A 100 -3.99 4.06 -13.24
CA LEU A 100 -4.86 5.13 -12.79
C LEU A 100 -5.04 6.13 -13.93
N THR A 101 -6.22 6.73 -14.02
CA THR A 101 -6.46 7.84 -14.94
C THR A 101 -7.08 8.98 -14.17
N PHE A 102 -6.39 10.11 -14.11
CA PHE A 102 -6.95 11.35 -13.55
C PHE A 102 -7.50 12.20 -14.69
N THR A 103 -8.78 12.53 -14.61
CA THR A 103 -9.51 13.24 -15.67
C THR A 103 -9.50 14.76 -15.52
N GLU A 104 -9.22 15.26 -14.32
CA GLU A 104 -9.25 16.68 -13.94
C GLU A 104 -8.01 17.09 -13.14
#